data_AF-A0A1G5ZCN6-F1
#
_entry.id   AF-A0A1G5ZCN6-F1
#
_cell.length_a   1.000
_cell.length_b   1.000
_cell.length_c   1.000
_cell.angle_alpha   90.00
_cell.angle_beta   90.00
_cell.angle_gamma   90.00
#
_symmetry.space_group_name_H-M   'P 1'
#
loop_
_entity.id
_entity.type
_entity.pdbx_description
1 polymer ?
#
loop_
_entity_poly.entity_id
_entity_poly.type
_entity_poly.pdbx_seq_one_letter_code
_entity_poly.pdbx_strand_id
1 'polypeptide(L)' 'MRLSPDKEGVIVIPRQVEEEVVRLVLEKVRGERLVAKAIREGMSAVEAYGTFGMM' A
#
# COMPACT_ATOMS: atom_id res chain seq x y z
N MET A 1 -18.70 10.60 0.13
CA MET A 1 -18.34 9.59 1.12
C MET A 1 -18.22 8.28 0.38
N ARG A 2 -17.02 7.72 0.31
CA ARG A 2 -16.76 6.44 -0.37
C ARG A 2 -16.36 5.43 0.71
N LEU A 3 -17.02 4.27 0.70
CA LEU A 3 -16.77 3.18 1.63
C LEU A 3 -15.97 2.11 0.88
N SER A 4 -14.84 1.69 1.45
CA SER A 4 -14.12 0.49 0.99
C SER A 4 -14.31 -0.60 2.05
N PRO A 5 -15.23 -1.56 1.85
CA PRO A 5 -15.39 -2.70 2.75
C PRO A 5 -14.44 -3.85 2.39
N ASP A 6 -13.75 -4.39 3.39
CA ASP A 6 -13.03 -5.66 3.31
C ASP A 6 -13.20 -6.49 4.61
N LYS A 7 -12.39 -7.54 4.80
CA LYS A 7 -12.44 -8.38 6.01
C LYS A 7 -11.98 -7.66 7.28
N GLU A 8 -11.27 -6.55 7.14
CA GLU A 8 -10.66 -5.78 8.23
C GLU A 8 -11.55 -4.59 8.66
N GLY A 9 -12.53 -4.22 7.84
CA GLY A 9 -13.62 -3.33 8.24
C GLY A 9 -14.00 -2.32 7.17
N VAL A 10 -14.37 -1.12 7.61
CA VAL A 10 -14.81 -0.02 6.74
C VAL A 10 -14.05 1.25 7.09
N ILE A 11 -13.42 1.85 6.08
CA ILE A 11 -12.76 3.15 6.20
C ILE A 11 -13.62 4.22 5.51
N VAL A 12 -13.75 5.38 6.16
CA VAL A 12 -14.46 6.55 5.64
C VAL A 12 -13.46 7.63 5.24
N ILE A 13 -13.46 8.02 3.96
CA ILE A 13 -12.59 9.08 3.44
C ILE A 13 -13.41 10.36 3.21
N PRO A 14 -13.04 11.51 3.80
CA PRO A 14 -13.63 12.81 3.49
C PRO A 14 -13.42 13.17 2.02
N ARG A 15 -14.43 13.77 1.36
CA ARG A 15 -14.35 14.12 -0.07
C ARG A 15 -13.17 15.04 -0.41
N GLN A 16 -12.80 15.92 0.52
CA GLN A 16 -11.74 16.91 0.35
C GLN A 16 -10.35 16.29 0.17
N VAL A 17 -10.15 15.05 0.61
CA VAL A 17 -8.87 14.32 0.52
C VAL A 17 -9.00 13.04 -0.30
N GLU A 18 -10.12 12.80 -0.97
CA GLU A 18 -10.39 11.54 -1.69
C GLU A 18 -9.32 11.28 -2.77
N GLU A 19 -9.02 12.28 -3.60
CA GLU A 19 -8.02 12.14 -4.68
C GLU A 19 -6.61 11.92 -4.14
N GLU A 20 -6.26 12.61 -3.07
CA GLU A 20 -4.98 12.47 -2.37
C GLU A 20 -4.80 11.05 -1.83
N VAL A 21 -5.81 10.55 -1.10
CA VAL A 21 -5.78 9.21 -0.52
C VAL A 21 -5.70 8.14 -1.61
N VAL A 22 -6.45 8.29 -2.70
CA VAL A 22 -6.36 7.35 -3.84
C VAL A 22 -4.95 7.34 -4.43
N ARG A 23 -4.33 8.51 -4.61
CA ARG A 23 -2.96 8.60 -5.14
C ARG A 23 -1.95 7.90 -4.22
N LEU A 24 -2.00 8.18 -2.91
CA LEU A 24 -1.11 7.58 -1.92
C LEU A 24 -1.30 6.06 -1.80
N VAL A 25 -2.55 5.58 -1.85
CA VAL A 25 -2.82 4.13 -1.80
C VAL A 25 -2.25 3.42 -3.03
N LEU A 26 -2.35 4.01 -4.23
CA LEU A 26 -1.77 3.43 -5.43
C LEU A 26 -0.25 3.36 -5.38
N GLU A 27 0.39 4.37 -4.79
CA GLU A 27 1.85 4.40 -4.58
C GLU A 27 2.28 3.27 -3.63
N LYS A 28 1.64 3.20 -2.44
CA LYS A 28 1.88 2.16 -1.44
C LYS A 28 1.70 0.74 -2.00
N VAL A 29 0.61 0.47 -2.72
CA VAL A 29 0.34 -0.88 -3.29
C VAL A 29 1.43 -1.28 -4.28
N ARG A 30 2.01 -0.33 -5.03
CA ARG A 30 3.14 -0.61 -5.92
C ARG A 30 4.39 -0.96 -5.13
N GLY A 31 4.72 -0.19 -4.08
CA GLY A 31 5.84 -0.48 -3.19
C GLY A 31 5.71 -1.87 -2.54
N GLU A 32 4.55 -2.16 -1.93
CA GLU A 32 4.27 -3.45 -1.29
C GLU A 32 4.36 -4.63 -2.27
N ARG A 33 3.92 -4.44 -3.52
CA ARG A 33 4.07 -5.46 -4.56
C ARG A 33 5.55 -5.76 -4.86
N LEU A 34 6.41 -4.75 -4.87
CA LEU A 34 7.86 -4.91 -5.09
C LEU A 34 8.52 -5.60 -3.90
N VAL A 35 8.20 -5.19 -2.67
CA VAL A 35 8.65 -5.87 -1.44
C VAL A 35 8.28 -7.35 -1.49
N ALA A 36 7.01 -7.66 -1.76
CA ALA A 36 6.53 -9.04 -1.84
C ALA A 36 7.17 -9.84 -2.98
N LYS A 37 7.55 -9.18 -4.08
CA LYS A 37 8.29 -9.83 -5.17
C LYS A 37 9.73 -10.16 -4.74
N ALA A 38 10.43 -9.20 -4.16
CA ALA A 38 11.82 -9.38 -3.72
C ALA A 38 11.96 -10.49 -2.68
N ILE A 39 11.03 -10.57 -1.72
CA ILE A 39 10.99 -11.65 -0.73
C ILE A 39 10.81 -13.02 -1.40
N ARG A 40 9.89 -13.13 -2.38
CA ARG A 40 9.67 -14.38 -3.14
C ARG A 40 10.88 -14.79 -3.99
N GLU A 41 11.70 -13.82 -4.40
CA GLU A 41 12.94 -14.05 -5.16
C GLU A 41 14.16 -14.30 -4.27
N GLY A 42 13.99 -14.36 -2.94
CA GLY A 42 15.02 -14.78 -1.99
C GLY A 42 15.69 -13.66 -1.21
N MET A 43 15.26 -12.40 -1.36
CA MET A 43 15.71 -11.29 -0.52
C MET A 43 15.11 -11.41 0.89
N SER A 44 15.86 -11.03 1.94
CA SER A 44 15.29 -10.99 3.29
C SER A 44 14.20 -9.92 3.41
N ALA A 45 13.23 -10.12 4.30
CA ALA A 45 12.14 -9.15 4.49
C ALA A 45 12.65 -7.76 4.91
N VAL A 46 13.72 -7.70 5.71
CA VAL A 46 14.35 -6.45 6.16
C VAL A 46 14.98 -5.70 4.99
N GLU A 47 15.74 -6.39 4.15
CA GLU A 47 16.38 -5.78 2.97
C GLU A 47 15.35 -5.37 1.92
N ALA A 48 14.33 -6.21 1.68
CA ALA A 48 13.26 -5.92 0.74
C ALA A 48 12.47 -4.68 1.16
N TYR A 49 12.14 -4.56 2.45
CA TYR A 49 11.46 -3.38 2.97
C TYR A 49 12.36 -2.13 2.95
N GLY A 50 13.63 -2.25 3.34
CA GLY A 50 14.58 -1.13 3.27
C GLY A 50 14.80 -0.62 1.84
N THR A 51 14.71 -1.50 0.84
CA THR A 51 14.91 -1.16 -0.57
C THR A 51 13.64 -0.66 -1.26
N PHE A 52 12.48 -1.23 -0.94
CA PHE A 52 11.23 -1.01 -1.68
C PHE A 52 10.04 -0.51 -0.85
N GLY A 53 10.14 -0.50 0.48
CA GLY A 53 9.03 -0.23 1.41
C GLY A 53 8.73 1.25 1.69
N MET A 54 9.57 2.17 1.24
CA MET A 54 9.35 3.62 1.31
C MET A 54 8.88 4.24 -0.01
N MET A 55 8.38 3.42 -0.93
CA MET A 55 7.67 3.87 -2.13
C MET A 55 6.19 4.02 -1.83
#